data_AF-A0AAE0XEC1-F1
#
_entry.id   AF-A0AAE0XEC1-F1
#
_cell.length_a   1.000
_cell.length_b   1.000
_cell.length_c   1.000
_cell.angle_alpha   90.00
_cell.angle_beta   90.00
_cell.angle_gamma   90.00
#
_symmetry.space_group_name_H-M   'P 1'
#
loop_
_entity.id
_entity.type
_entity.pdbx_description
1 polymer ?
#
loop_
_entity_poly.entity_id
_entity_poly.type
_entity_poly.pdbx_seq_one_letter_code
_entity_poly.pdbx_strand_id
1 'polypeptide(L)'
;MHLFSLCLVQAKILYCKKTGSKVCRGDLIIQLGTEMSQNFFAAKAEQQRRSVASPAPPAPKPSSASRLVAQHSHYPENIPPTPKDKPYRACHVCYQRSVKDRGGQKRIDCKRRETRFWCPVCKVALCATPCFQDFHSRKNFL
;
A
#
# COMPACT_ATOMS: atom_id res chain seq x y z
N MET A 1 13.06 -2.98 25.72
CA MET A 1 12.13 -3.61 26.69
C MET A 1 11.97 -2.86 28.02
N HIS A 2 12.93 -2.03 28.45
CA HIS A 2 12.86 -1.36 29.77
C HIS A 2 11.72 -0.33 29.92
N LEU A 3 11.34 0.36 28.86
CA LEU A 3 10.27 1.36 28.90
C LEU A 3 8.94 0.75 29.37
N PHE A 4 8.57 -0.42 28.84
CA PHE A 4 7.32 -1.08 29.21
C PHE A 4 7.30 -1.47 30.68
N SER A 5 8.41 -2.01 31.20
CA SER A 5 8.56 -2.33 32.62
C SER A 5 8.43 -1.08 33.51
N LEU A 6 9.02 0.05 33.11
CA LEU A 6 8.89 1.31 33.83
C LEU A 6 7.43 1.80 33.85
N CYS A 7 6.75 1.81 32.69
CA CYS A 7 5.35 2.20 32.59
C CYS A 7 4.44 1.32 33.46
N LEU A 8 4.65 0.00 33.48
CA LEU A 8 3.87 -0.91 34.31
C LEU A 8 4.08 -0.69 35.81
N VAL A 9 5.31 -0.41 36.24
CA VAL A 9 5.60 -0.10 37.64
C VAL A 9 4.89 1.20 38.04
N GLN A 10 4.96 2.24 37.21
CA GLN A 10 4.27 3.51 37.48
C GLN A 10 2.75 3.34 37.52
N ALA A 11 2.17 2.61 36.55
CA ALA A 11 0.74 2.31 36.52
C ALA A 11 0.29 1.56 37.78
N LYS A 12 1.08 0.60 38.26
CA LYS A 12 0.80 -0.13 39.51
C LYS A 12 0.78 0.80 40.72
N ILE A 13 1.77 1.68 40.85
CA ILE A 13 1.86 2.64 41.96
C ILE A 13 0.62 3.54 41.99
N LEU A 14 0.24 4.07 40.82
CA LEU A 14 -0.96 4.91 40.68
C LEU A 14 -2.25 4.15 41.00
N TYR A 15 -2.37 2.91 40.52
CA TYR A 15 -3.53 2.06 40.79
C TYR A 15 -3.70 1.77 42.28
N CYS A 16 -2.62 1.35 42.95
CA CYS A 16 -2.63 1.08 44.39
C CYS A 16 -2.93 2.35 45.20
N LYS A 17 -2.41 3.51 44.79
CA LYS A 17 -2.66 4.79 45.47
C LYS A 17 -4.12 5.24 45.33
N LYS A 18 -4.73 5.02 44.16
CA LYS A 18 -6.12 5.42 43.89
C LYS A 18 -7.14 4.50 44.57
N THR A 19 -6.91 3.19 44.55
CA THR A 19 -7.87 2.20 45.07
C THR A 19 -7.61 1.79 46.53
N GLY A 20 -6.43 2.12 47.08
CA GLY A 20 -5.97 1.62 48.38
C GLY A 20 -5.66 0.12 48.39
N SER A 21 -5.85 -0.57 47.25
CA SER A 21 -5.71 -2.02 47.14
C SER A 21 -4.31 -2.40 46.68
N LYS A 22 -3.73 -3.47 47.26
CA LYS A 22 -2.46 -4.03 46.80
C LYS A 22 -2.73 -5.11 45.76
N VAL A 23 -2.31 -4.86 44.53
CA VAL A 23 -2.39 -5.83 43.42
C VAL A 23 -1.00 -6.34 43.07
N CYS A 24 -0.88 -7.63 42.74
CA CYS A 24 0.39 -8.18 42.25
C CYS A 24 0.72 -7.61 40.86
N ARG A 25 2.01 -7.46 40.55
CA ARG A 25 2.40 -6.96 39.22
C ARG A 25 1.93 -7.90 38.10
N GLY A 26 1.95 -9.21 38.34
CA GLY A 26 1.47 -10.21 37.37
C GLY A 26 -0.02 -10.03 37.07
N ASP A 27 -0.84 -9.93 38.12
CA ASP A 27 -2.29 -9.76 37.98
C ASP A 27 -2.63 -8.46 37.22
N LEU A 28 -1.93 -7.37 37.53
CA LEU A 28 -2.13 -6.10 36.82
C LEU A 28 -1.81 -6.22 35.32
N ILE A 29 -0.74 -6.95 34.97
CA ILE A 29 -0.36 -7.17 33.56
C ILE A 29 -1.41 -8.02 32.85
N ILE A 30 -1.89 -9.09 33.50
CA ILE A 30 -2.93 -9.96 32.93
C ILE A 30 -4.21 -9.16 32.71
N GLN A 31 -4.67 -8.41 33.72
CA GLN A 31 -5.86 -7.57 33.62
C GLN A 31 -5.74 -6.56 32.47
N LEU A 32 -4.64 -5.79 32.44
CA LEU A 32 -4.40 -4.81 31.39
C LEU A 32 -4.36 -5.47 30.00
N GLY A 33 -3.67 -6.61 29.86
CA GLY A 33 -3.58 -7.34 28.60
C GLY A 33 -4.93 -7.87 28.13
N THR A 34 -5.75 -8.40 29.05
CA THR A 34 -7.09 -8.89 28.73
C THR A 34 -8.01 -7.75 28.27
N GLU A 35 -8.00 -6.62 28.97
CA GLU A 35 -8.84 -5.46 28.62
C GLU A 35 -8.44 -4.86 27.28
N MET A 36 -7.13 -4.67 27.04
CA MET A 36 -6.62 -4.20 25.75
C MET A 36 -7.02 -5.11 24.59
N SER A 37 -6.93 -6.43 24.81
CA SER A 37 -7.30 -7.42 23.78
C SER A 37 -8.79 -7.37 23.47
N GLN A 38 -9.64 -7.36 24.50
CA GLN A 38 -11.09 -7.30 24.34
C GLN A 38 -11.52 -6.02 23.63
N ASN A 39 -10.98 -4.86 24.01
CA ASN A 39 -11.25 -3.58 23.38
C ASN A 39 -10.83 -3.58 21.89
N PHE A 40 -9.68 -4.18 21.57
CA PHE A 40 -9.23 -4.31 20.20
C PHE A 40 -10.17 -5.17 19.34
N PHE A 41 -10.59 -6.33 19.85
CA PHE A 41 -11.53 -7.21 19.14
C PHE A 41 -12.91 -6.59 19.00
N ALA A 42 -13.40 -5.89 20.03
CA ALA A 42 -14.67 -5.17 19.99
C ALA A 42 -14.65 -4.04 18.95
N ALA A 43 -13.59 -3.23 18.93
CA ALA A 43 -13.42 -2.17 17.95
C ALA A 43 -13.36 -2.70 16.52
N LYS A 44 -12.66 -3.83 16.30
CA LYS A 44 -12.64 -4.50 15.00
C LYS A 44 -14.00 -5.03 14.58
N ALA A 45 -14.75 -5.64 15.50
CA ALA A 45 -16.10 -6.14 15.22
C ALA A 45 -17.06 -5.00 14.84
N GLU A 46 -16.97 -3.86 15.53
CA GLU A 46 -17.75 -2.66 15.22
C GLU A 46 -17.38 -2.06 13.85
N GLN A 47 -16.09 -1.97 13.54
CA GLN A 47 -15.62 -1.53 12.22
C GLN A 47 -16.16 -2.42 11.10
N GLN A 48 -16.21 -3.73 11.32
CA GLN A 48 -16.77 -4.67 10.35
C GLN A 48 -18.30 -4.48 10.21
N ARG A 49 -19.04 -4.27 11.30
CA ARG A 49 -20.49 -4.02 11.24
C ARG A 49 -20.84 -2.75 10.44
N ARG A 50 -20.10 -1.66 10.65
CA ARG A 50 -20.29 -0.41 9.89
C ARG A 50 -20.06 -0.57 8.38
N SER A 51 -19.16 -1.46 7.99
CA SER A 51 -18.92 -1.75 6.56
C SER A 51 -20.04 -2.54 5.88
N VAL A 52 -20.90 -3.24 6.65
CA VAL A 52 -22.00 -4.07 6.13
C VAL A 52 -23.34 -3.33 6.11
N ALA A 53 -23.49 -2.23 6.85
CA ALA A 53 -24.75 -1.48 6.96
C ALA A 53 -25.11 -0.59 5.74
N SER A 54 -24.36 -0.67 4.64
CA SER A 54 -24.71 0.01 3.38
C SER A 54 -25.40 -0.98 2.43
N PRO A 55 -26.70 -0.83 2.13
CA PRO A 55 -27.41 -1.77 1.27
C PRO A 55 -27.06 -1.50 -0.20
N ALA A 56 -26.28 -2.40 -0.81
CA ALA A 56 -26.07 -2.47 -2.25
C ALA A 56 -26.40 -3.89 -2.77
N PRO A 57 -26.85 -4.04 -4.03
CA PRO A 57 -27.51 -5.25 -4.52
C PRO A 57 -26.55 -6.46 -4.61
N PRO A 58 -27.08 -7.70 -4.70
CA PRO A 58 -26.27 -8.90 -4.59
C PRO A 58 -25.43 -9.10 -5.86
N ALA A 59 -24.11 -9.01 -5.70
CA ALA A 59 -23.11 -9.43 -6.69
C ALA A 59 -22.08 -10.35 -6.03
N PRO A 60 -21.49 -11.30 -6.78
CA PRO A 60 -20.98 -12.56 -6.24
C PRO A 60 -19.67 -12.36 -5.45
N LYS A 61 -19.53 -13.19 -4.41
CA LYS A 61 -18.40 -13.19 -3.47
C LYS A 61 -17.04 -13.31 -4.19
N PRO A 62 -16.05 -12.48 -3.82
CA PRO A 62 -14.66 -12.85 -3.96
C PRO A 62 -14.08 -13.24 -2.58
N SER A 63 -13.50 -14.42 -2.56
CA SER A 63 -12.69 -15.00 -1.49
C SER A 63 -11.46 -14.15 -1.17
N SER A 64 -11.26 -13.88 0.13
CA SER A 64 -9.96 -13.73 0.83
C SER A 64 -8.78 -13.15 0.04
N ALA A 65 -8.81 -11.84 -0.14
CA ALA A 65 -7.68 -10.94 -0.01
C ALA A 65 -8.19 -9.55 -0.37
N SER A 66 -8.06 -8.57 0.52
CA SER A 66 -7.95 -7.19 0.07
C SER A 66 -6.70 -7.08 -0.81
N ARG A 67 -6.83 -7.47 -2.08
CA ARG A 67 -5.90 -7.08 -3.14
C ARG A 67 -6.07 -5.57 -3.25
N LEU A 68 -5.15 -4.85 -2.59
CA LEU A 68 -4.89 -3.41 -2.65
C LEU A 68 -5.90 -2.66 -3.50
N VAL A 69 -6.90 -2.06 -2.84
CA VAL A 69 -7.97 -1.29 -3.50
C VAL A 69 -7.34 -0.30 -4.48
N ALA A 70 -7.75 -0.48 -5.72
CA ALA A 70 -7.12 -0.02 -6.95
C ALA A 70 -7.39 1.45 -7.27
N GLN A 71 -7.14 2.37 -6.32
CA GLN A 71 -7.26 3.82 -6.61
C GLN A 71 -5.91 4.51 -6.85
N HIS A 72 -4.80 3.97 -6.33
CA HIS A 72 -3.46 4.58 -6.49
C HIS A 72 -2.38 3.61 -7.00
N SER A 73 -2.76 2.39 -7.35
CA SER A 73 -1.82 1.41 -7.91
C SER A 73 -1.69 1.62 -9.41
N HIS A 74 -0.49 1.98 -9.86
CA HIS A 74 -0.19 2.09 -11.29
C HIS A 74 -0.03 0.68 -11.88
N TYR A 75 -0.95 0.29 -12.75
CA TYR A 75 -0.87 -0.98 -13.49
C TYR A 75 -0.67 -0.70 -14.99
N PRO A 76 0.15 -1.52 -15.70
CA PRO A 76 0.23 -1.44 -17.14
C PRO A 76 -1.09 -1.94 -17.75
N GLU A 77 -1.73 -1.11 -18.56
CA GLU A 77 -2.92 -1.46 -19.34
C GLU A 77 -2.60 -1.41 -20.84
N ASN A 78 -3.38 -2.08 -21.67
CA ASN A 78 -3.24 -1.95 -23.13
C ASN A 78 -3.76 -0.60 -23.61
N ILE A 79 -3.09 -0.01 -24.60
CA ILE A 79 -3.54 1.22 -25.25
C ILE A 79 -4.90 0.96 -25.90
N PRO A 80 -5.91 1.82 -25.67
CA PRO A 80 -7.25 1.61 -26.21
C PRO A 80 -7.20 1.53 -27.75
N PRO A 81 -8.05 0.69 -28.36
CA PRO A 81 -8.09 0.54 -29.80
C PRO A 81 -8.47 1.86 -30.46
N THR A 82 -7.54 2.42 -31.23
CA THR A 82 -7.80 3.50 -32.20
C THR A 82 -8.23 2.87 -33.53
N PRO A 83 -8.79 3.61 -34.51
CA PRO A 83 -9.11 3.09 -35.86
C PRO A 83 -7.90 2.54 -36.65
N LYS A 84 -6.70 2.54 -36.06
CA LYS A 84 -5.49 1.88 -36.57
C LYS A 84 -5.36 0.51 -35.92
N ASP A 85 -5.13 -0.52 -36.73
CA ASP A 85 -5.04 -1.94 -36.35
C ASP A 85 -4.10 -2.26 -35.17
N LYS A 86 -3.08 -1.44 -34.94
CA LYS A 86 -2.12 -1.65 -33.84
C LYS A 86 -1.75 -0.31 -33.19
N PRO A 87 -2.37 0.06 -32.05
CA PRO A 87 -2.05 1.30 -31.36
C PRO A 87 -0.76 1.14 -30.56
N TYR A 88 0.38 1.30 -31.22
CA TYR A 88 1.67 1.40 -30.56
C TYR A 88 2.02 2.86 -30.26
N ARG A 89 2.66 3.09 -29.11
CA ARG A 89 3.22 4.40 -28.73
C ARG A 89 4.68 4.25 -28.32
N ALA A 90 5.48 5.30 -28.48
CA ALA A 90 6.87 5.29 -28.03
C ALA A 90 6.95 5.31 -26.49
N CYS A 91 7.83 4.48 -25.92
CA CYS A 91 8.10 4.48 -24.49
C CYS A 91 8.80 5.79 -24.05
N HIS A 92 8.20 6.50 -23.09
CA HIS A 92 8.74 7.77 -22.57
C HIS A 92 10.13 7.62 -21.95
N VAL A 93 10.34 6.58 -21.14
CA VAL A 93 11.64 6.32 -20.49
C VAL A 93 12.73 6.00 -21.51
N CYS A 94 12.42 5.17 -22.51
CA CYS A 94 13.38 4.87 -23.58
C CYS A 94 13.72 6.11 -24.40
N TYR A 95 12.71 6.94 -24.71
CA TYR A 95 12.92 8.20 -25.40
C TYR A 95 13.84 9.14 -24.61
N GLN A 96 13.55 9.38 -23.32
CA GLN A 96 14.38 10.24 -22.46
C GLN A 96 15.81 9.73 -22.30
N ARG A 97 16.00 8.41 -22.15
CA ARG A 97 17.35 7.81 -22.08
C ARG A 97 18.10 8.00 -23.40
N SER A 98 17.45 7.77 -24.54
CA SER A 98 18.07 7.98 -25.86
C SER A 98 18.52 9.43 -26.11
N VAL A 99 17.85 10.42 -25.50
CA VAL A 99 18.24 11.84 -25.58
C VAL A 99 19.48 12.12 -24.73
N LYS A 100 19.57 11.52 -23.53
CA LYS A 100 20.71 11.66 -22.59
C LYS A 100 21.96 10.92 -23.08
N ASP A 101 21.79 9.80 -23.76
CA ASP A 101 22.89 8.94 -24.25
C ASP A 101 23.65 9.53 -25.46
N ARG A 102 23.23 10.70 -25.99
CA ARG A 102 24.02 11.46 -26.99
C ARG A 102 25.40 11.91 -26.47
N GLY A 103 25.68 11.73 -25.17
CA GLY A 103 26.97 11.96 -24.51
C GLY A 103 27.84 10.71 -24.27
N GLY A 104 27.48 9.54 -24.81
CA GLY A 104 28.45 8.43 -24.96
C GLY A 104 28.70 7.50 -23.76
N GLN A 105 27.85 7.44 -22.73
CA GLN A 105 28.04 6.49 -21.62
C GLN A 105 26.84 5.54 -21.38
N LYS A 106 27.14 4.24 -21.60
CA LYS A 106 26.40 3.01 -21.21
C LYS A 106 25.03 2.75 -21.85
N ARG A 107 25.09 1.98 -22.94
CA ARG A 107 23.97 1.32 -23.62
C ARG A 107 23.31 0.28 -22.72
N ILE A 108 22.13 0.59 -22.18
CA ILE A 108 21.07 -0.40 -22.05
C ILE A 108 20.31 -0.32 -23.37
N ASP A 109 20.13 -1.43 -24.08
CA ASP A 109 19.48 -1.53 -25.40
C ASP A 109 17.99 -1.09 -25.38
N CYS A 110 17.78 0.21 -25.19
CA CYS A 110 16.49 0.87 -25.22
C CYS A 110 16.32 1.70 -26.50
N LYS A 111 16.80 1.14 -27.62
CA LYS A 111 16.49 1.61 -28.98
C LYS A 111 14.98 1.87 -29.04
N ARG A 112 14.56 3.11 -29.38
CA ARG A 112 13.17 3.64 -29.37
C ARG A 112 12.10 2.54 -29.42
N ARG A 113 11.74 1.99 -28.25
CA ARG A 113 10.80 0.87 -28.19
C ARG A 113 9.39 1.41 -28.27
N GLU A 114 8.66 0.91 -29.25
CA GLU A 114 7.22 0.99 -29.30
C GLU A 114 6.63 0.01 -28.28
N THR A 115 5.60 0.45 -27.55
CA THR A 115 4.90 -0.33 -26.54
C THR A 115 3.40 -0.28 -26.80
N ARG A 116 2.72 -1.39 -26.49
CA ARG A 116 1.26 -1.48 -26.41
C ARG A 116 0.72 -1.13 -25.03
N PHE A 117 1.61 -0.93 -24.07
CA PHE A 117 1.26 -0.71 -22.67
C PHE A 117 1.33 0.77 -22.31
N TRP A 118 0.38 1.23 -21.52
CA TRP A 118 0.34 2.57 -20.97
C TRP A 118 -0.12 2.53 -19.51
N CYS A 119 0.21 3.59 -18.77
CA CYS A 119 -0.35 3.81 -17.44
C CYS A 119 -1.59 4.72 -17.59
N PRO A 120 -2.81 4.28 -17.22
CA PRO A 120 -4.01 5.11 -17.32
C PRO A 120 -3.98 6.29 -16.35
N VAL A 121 -3.33 6.13 -15.20
CA VAL A 121 -3.19 7.17 -14.17
C VAL A 121 -2.24 8.28 -14.63
N CYS A 122 -1.06 7.92 -15.13
CA CYS A 122 -0.03 8.88 -15.58
C CYS A 122 -0.18 9.30 -17.05
N LYS A 123 -1.11 8.66 -17.80
CA LYS A 123 -1.34 8.85 -19.24
C LYS A 123 -0.08 8.73 -20.11
N VAL A 124 0.89 7.92 -19.69
CA VAL A 124 2.19 7.75 -20.35
C VAL A 124 2.35 6.33 -20.89
N ALA A 125 2.94 6.21 -22.08
CA ALA A 125 3.29 4.92 -22.68
C ALA A 125 4.67 4.45 -22.18
N LEU A 126 4.74 3.22 -21.69
CA LEU A 126 5.93 2.64 -21.08
C LEU A 126 6.10 1.18 -21.51
N CYS A 127 7.33 0.69 -21.65
CA CYS A 127 7.58 -0.74 -21.77
C CYS A 127 7.14 -1.46 -20.49
N ALA A 128 6.50 -2.63 -20.62
CA ALA A 128 6.03 -3.43 -19.47
C ALA A 128 7.12 -3.65 -18.40
N THR A 129 8.32 -4.02 -18.83
CA THR A 129 9.51 -4.17 -17.97
C THR A 129 10.76 -3.77 -18.78
N PRO A 130 11.76 -3.06 -18.22
CA PRO A 130 11.86 -2.50 -16.86
C PRO A 130 11.31 -1.06 -16.72
N CYS A 131 10.91 -0.43 -17.83
CA CYS A 131 10.58 1.01 -17.85
C CYS A 131 9.38 1.37 -16.97
N PHE A 132 8.38 0.50 -16.89
CA PHE A 132 7.21 0.73 -16.03
C PHE A 132 7.60 0.78 -14.55
N GLN A 133 8.43 -0.16 -14.10
CA GLN A 133 8.94 -0.17 -12.73
C GLN A 133 9.80 1.05 -12.45
N ASP A 134 10.76 1.35 -13.33
CA ASP A 134 11.62 2.52 -13.18
C ASP A 134 10.79 3.80 -13.02
N PHE A 135 9.88 4.08 -13.95
CA PHE A 135 9.07 5.30 -13.98
C PHE A 135 8.28 5.55 -12.69
N HIS A 136 7.72 4.49 -12.09
CA HIS A 136 6.92 4.58 -10.87
C HIS A 136 7.73 4.39 -9.58
N SER A 137 8.97 3.88 -9.65
CA SER A 137 9.80 3.64 -8.46
C SER A 137 10.73 4.81 -8.12
N ARG A 138 11.19 5.58 -9.12
CA ARG A 138 12.07 6.73 -8.84
C ARG A 138 11.21 7.98 -8.67
N LYS A 139 11.37 8.68 -7.54
CA LYS A 139 10.67 9.92 -7.19
C LYS A 139 10.91 11.08 -8.18
N ASN A 140 11.83 10.94 -9.14
CA ASN A 140 12.30 11.99 -10.05
C ASN A 140 12.23 11.56 -11.52
N PHE A 141 11.03 11.33 -12.05
CA PHE A 141 10.80 11.28 -13.52
C PHE A 141 9.89 12.41 -14.02
N LEU A 142 9.46 13.30 -13.12
CA LEU A 142 8.83 14.58 -13.42
C LEU A 142 9.88 15.63 -13.77
#